data_AF-A0A2G9UFK4-F1
#
_entry.id   AF-A0A2G9UFK4-F1
#
_cell.length_a   1.000
_cell.length_b   1.000
_cell.length_c   1.000
_cell.angle_alpha   90.00
_cell.angle_beta   90.00
_cell.angle_gamma   90.00
#
_symmetry.space_group_name_H-M   'P 1'
#
loop_
_entity.id
_entity.type
_entity.pdbx_description
1 polymer ?
#
loop_
_entity_poly.entity_id
_entity_poly.type
_entity_poly.pdbx_seq_one_letter_code
_entity_poly.pdbx_strand_id
1 'polypeptide(L)'
;MLAWTGIGKHSREEQIGIGSDDIRAISKYLGTKHYFCGFKPTRIDAALFAVLAQIVYAPYENEHLEVIKKECPNIMEYVERIKNRYWPDWGDATTKFTMDSNWRKRPKGYNSITNSLNDVSTPRKSPTEHSS
;
A
#
# COMPACT_ATOMS: atom_id res chain seq x y z
N MET A 1 -17.61 -25.60 10.88
CA MET A 1 -17.65 -24.16 11.18
C MET A 1 -16.26 -23.61 10.92
N LEU A 2 -15.99 -23.13 9.70
CA LEU A 2 -14.65 -22.66 9.31
C LEU A 2 -14.46 -21.26 9.91
N ALA A 3 -13.54 -21.14 10.86
CA ALA A 3 -13.24 -19.88 11.52
C ALA A 3 -12.67 -18.88 10.51
N TRP A 4 -13.45 -17.84 10.21
CA TRP A 4 -12.99 -16.65 9.51
C TRP A 4 -12.07 -15.87 10.46
N THR A 5 -10.80 -16.25 10.54
CA THR A 5 -9.79 -15.60 11.40
C THR A 5 -8.55 -15.25 10.58
N GLY A 6 -8.75 -14.56 9.47
CA GLY A 6 -7.65 -14.05 8.66
C GLY A 6 -8.05 -12.78 7.93
N ILE A 7 -7.38 -11.67 8.26
CA ILE A 7 -7.27 -10.42 7.48
C ILE A 7 -8.58 -9.58 7.37
N GLY A 8 -9.77 -10.17 7.46
CA GLY A 8 -11.04 -9.46 7.36
C GLY A 8 -11.62 -8.88 8.66
N LYS A 9 -10.90 -8.97 9.79
CA LYS A 9 -11.36 -8.46 11.10
C LYS A 9 -10.71 -7.14 11.54
N HIS A 10 -9.55 -6.83 10.96
CA HIS A 10 -8.81 -5.64 11.31
C HIS A 10 -9.32 -4.48 10.49
N SER A 11 -9.66 -3.38 11.16
CA SER A 11 -9.98 -2.13 10.45
C SER A 11 -8.76 -1.69 9.64
N ARG A 12 -8.96 -0.83 8.64
CA ARG A 12 -7.86 -0.32 7.81
C ARG A 12 -6.74 0.26 8.69
N GLU A 13 -7.15 0.98 9.73
CA GLU A 13 -6.26 1.63 10.70
C GLU A 13 -5.44 0.62 11.50
N GLU A 14 -6.04 -0.50 11.89
CA GLU A 14 -5.33 -1.55 12.62
C GLU A 14 -4.32 -2.29 11.71
N GLN A 15 -4.65 -2.51 10.44
CA GLN A 15 -3.71 -3.08 9.46
C GLN A 15 -2.51 -2.16 9.25
N ILE A 16 -2.75 -0.85 9.16
CA ILE A 16 -1.69 0.17 9.04
C ILE A 16 -0.84 0.18 10.31
N GLY A 17 -1.46 0.10 11.49
CA GLY A 17 -0.78 0.03 12.78
C GLY A 17 0.19 -1.16 12.86
N ILE A 18 -0.32 -2.37 12.57
CA ILE A 18 0.47 -3.61 12.58
C ILE A 18 1.67 -3.50 11.62
N GLY A 19 1.44 -3.09 10.37
CA GLY A 19 2.53 -2.98 9.40
C GLY A 19 3.56 -1.91 9.78
N SER A 20 3.13 -0.83 10.42
CA SER A 20 4.04 0.22 10.91
C SER A 20 4.87 -0.27 12.10
N ASP A 21 4.28 -1.05 13.00
CA ASP A 21 4.99 -1.70 14.11
C ASP A 21 6.02 -2.71 13.62
N ASP A 22 5.67 -3.52 12.61
CA ASP A 22 6.59 -4.48 11.99
C ASP A 22 7.80 -3.77 11.35
N ILE A 23 7.57 -2.67 10.63
CA ILE A 23 8.65 -1.86 10.03
C ILE A 23 9.58 -1.32 11.13
N ARG A 24 9.02 -0.81 12.23
CA ARG A 24 9.83 -0.32 13.36
C ARG A 24 10.61 -1.44 14.03
N ALA A 25 10.02 -2.61 14.18
CA ALA A 25 10.70 -3.79 14.71
C ALA A 25 11.84 -4.25 13.81
N ILE A 26 11.63 -4.30 12.49
CA ILE A 26 12.64 -4.59 11.47
C ILE A 26 13.79 -3.59 11.55
N SER A 27 13.47 -2.29 11.61
CA SER A 27 14.45 -1.21 11.75
C SER A 27 15.30 -1.39 13.01
N LYS A 28 14.64 -1.63 14.15
CA LYS A 28 15.30 -1.82 15.44
C LYS A 28 16.20 -3.07 15.45
N TYR A 29 15.75 -4.16 14.84
CA TYR A 29 16.55 -5.39 14.74
C TYR A 29 17.77 -5.21 13.83
N LEU A 30 17.60 -4.50 12.70
CA LEU A 30 18.67 -4.17 11.78
C LEU A 30 19.71 -3.28 12.47
N GLY A 31 19.27 -2.22 13.15
CA GLY A 31 20.14 -1.30 13.88
C GLY A 31 21.26 -0.77 12.98
N THR A 32 22.52 -1.06 13.35
CA THR A 32 23.73 -0.70 12.60
C THR A 32 24.29 -1.84 11.74
N LYS A 33 23.60 -2.99 11.67
CA LYS A 33 24.08 -4.16 10.93
C LYS A 33 23.97 -3.93 9.43
N HIS A 34 24.89 -4.53 8.68
CA HIS A 34 24.85 -4.47 7.22
C HIS A 34 23.71 -5.32 6.62
N TYR A 35 23.47 -6.51 7.20
CA TYR A 35 22.41 -7.45 6.85
C TYR A 35 21.85 -8.10 8.12
N PHE A 36 20.69 -8.77 8.02
CA PHE A 36 20.01 -9.36 9.17
C PHE A 36 20.85 -10.43 9.91
N CYS A 37 21.69 -11.16 9.17
CA CYS A 37 22.53 -12.23 9.72
C CYS A 37 24.05 -11.94 9.61
N GLY A 38 24.45 -10.67 9.49
CA GLY A 38 25.86 -10.26 9.52
C GLY A 38 26.31 -9.50 8.27
N PHE A 39 27.43 -9.92 7.68
CA PHE A 39 28.07 -9.22 6.56
C PHE A 39 27.73 -9.76 5.17
N LYS A 40 27.15 -10.97 5.10
CA LYS A 40 26.67 -11.56 3.85
C LYS A 40 25.15 -11.62 3.86
N PRO A 41 24.48 -11.22 2.76
CA PRO A 41 23.05 -11.36 2.64
C PRO A 41 22.66 -12.84 2.63
N THR A 42 21.56 -13.13 3.28
CA THR A 42 20.99 -14.47 3.42
C THR A 42 19.63 -14.55 2.76
N ARG A 43 19.01 -15.74 2.79
CA ARG A 43 17.63 -15.94 2.31
C ARG A 43 16.62 -15.05 3.04
N ILE A 44 16.88 -14.71 4.30
CA ILE A 44 16.05 -13.78 5.08
C ILE A 44 16.12 -12.40 4.46
N ASP A 45 17.32 -11.94 4.13
CA ASP A 45 17.51 -10.62 3.52
C ASP A 45 16.81 -10.52 2.16
N ALA A 46 16.81 -11.60 1.37
CA ALA A 46 16.09 -11.67 0.10
C ALA A 46 14.57 -11.60 0.28
N ALA A 47 14.01 -12.35 1.23
CA ALA A 47 12.58 -12.30 1.53
C ALA A 47 12.15 -10.92 2.05
N LEU A 48 12.96 -10.32 2.93
CA LEU A 48 12.69 -9.00 3.48
C LEU A 48 12.79 -7.91 2.40
N PHE A 49 13.79 -8.00 1.52
CA PHE A 49 13.91 -7.10 0.38
C PHE A 49 12.69 -7.19 -0.54
N ALA A 50 12.18 -8.39 -0.82
CA ALA A 50 11.00 -8.55 -1.69
C ALA A 50 9.77 -7.78 -1.16
N VAL A 51 9.54 -7.79 0.16
CA VAL A 51 8.44 -7.06 0.79
C VAL A 51 8.74 -5.56 0.85
N LEU A 52 9.91 -5.17 1.36
CA LEU A 52 10.27 -3.76 1.51
C LEU A 52 10.37 -3.02 0.17
N ALA A 53 10.86 -3.68 -0.88
CA ALA A 53 10.95 -3.09 -2.21
C ALA A 53 9.56 -2.75 -2.76
N GLN A 54 8.52 -3.54 -2.45
CA GLN A 54 7.15 -3.20 -2.82
C GLN A 54 6.67 -1.93 -2.11
N ILE A 55 7.00 -1.77 -0.82
CA ILE A 55 6.60 -0.58 -0.07
C ILE A 55 7.34 0.67 -0.60
N VAL A 56 8.62 0.53 -0.95
CA VAL A 56 9.48 1.64 -1.36
C VAL A 56 9.28 2.07 -2.81
N TYR A 57 9.16 1.11 -3.74
CA TYR A 57 9.19 1.39 -5.18
C TYR A 57 7.83 1.28 -5.86
N ALA A 58 6.76 0.89 -5.15
CA ALA A 58 5.45 0.86 -5.78
C ALA A 58 4.97 2.27 -6.15
N PRO A 59 4.32 2.44 -7.32
CA PRO A 59 3.90 3.75 -7.83
C PRO A 59 2.55 4.19 -7.23
N TYR A 60 2.41 4.14 -5.90
CA TYR A 60 1.24 4.64 -5.19
C TYR A 60 1.60 5.14 -3.78
N GLU A 61 0.76 6.00 -3.23
CA GLU A 61 0.94 6.52 -1.86
C GLU A 61 0.69 5.41 -0.83
N ASN A 62 1.63 5.24 0.09
CA ASN A 62 1.58 4.20 1.10
C ASN A 62 1.93 4.80 2.47
N GLU A 63 1.05 4.65 3.44
CA GLU A 63 1.23 5.14 4.81
C GLU A 63 2.48 4.52 5.46
N HIS A 64 2.81 3.27 5.11
CA HIS A 64 4.02 2.59 5.56
C HIS A 64 5.30 3.18 4.96
N LEU A 65 5.24 3.74 3.75
CA LEU A 65 6.38 4.40 3.13
C LEU A 65 6.76 5.68 3.89
N GLU A 66 5.76 6.41 4.39
CA GLU A 66 5.97 7.58 5.22
C GLU A 66 6.66 7.24 6.55
N VAL A 67 6.28 6.11 7.17
CA VAL A 67 6.96 5.60 8.38
C VAL A 67 8.42 5.26 8.08
N ILE A 68 8.70 4.59 6.96
CA ILE A 68 10.08 4.27 6.57
C ILE A 68 10.90 5.55 6.40
N LYS A 69 10.38 6.54 5.67
CA LYS A 69 11.09 7.80 5.39
C LYS A 69 11.33 8.64 6.63
N LYS A 70 10.36 8.71 7.56
CA LYS A 70 10.44 9.59 8.73
C LYS A 70 11.15 8.95 9.92
N GLU A 71 10.91 7.66 10.16
CA GLU A 71 11.33 6.98 11.38
C GLU A 71 12.44 5.95 11.16
N CYS A 72 12.56 5.39 9.94
CA CYS A 72 13.45 4.25 9.68
C CYS A 72 14.36 4.43 8.43
N PRO A 73 15.22 5.46 8.39
CA PRO A 73 16.09 5.72 7.23
C PRO A 73 17.09 4.58 6.95
N ASN A 74 17.50 3.84 7.99
CA ASN A 74 18.35 2.65 7.90
C ASN A 74 17.73 1.54 7.02
N ILE A 75 16.40 1.42 7.00
CA ILE A 75 15.71 0.47 6.11
C ILE A 75 15.88 0.90 4.66
N MET A 76 15.75 2.19 4.36
CA MET A 76 15.91 2.71 3.01
C MET A 76 17.32 2.43 2.48
N GLU A 77 18.35 2.70 3.30
CA GLU A 77 19.75 2.37 2.97
C GLU A 77 19.96 0.86 2.75
N TYR A 78 19.32 0.02 3.56
CA TYR A 78 19.40 -1.43 3.44
C TYR A 78 18.78 -1.94 2.14
N VAL A 79 17.59 -1.44 1.77
CA VAL A 79 16.92 -1.78 0.50
C VAL A 79 17.79 -1.35 -0.67
N GLU A 80 18.33 -0.13 -0.63
CA GLU A 80 19.19 0.39 -1.70
C GLU A 80 20.48 -0.42 -1.85
N ARG A 81 21.10 -0.83 -0.74
CA ARG A 81 22.30 -1.67 -0.74
C ARG A 81 22.06 -3.02 -1.41
N ILE A 82 20.93 -3.66 -1.16
CA ILE A 82 20.58 -4.95 -1.80
C ILE A 82 20.28 -4.76 -3.28
N LYS A 83 19.48 -3.74 -3.62
CA LYS A 83 19.18 -3.39 -5.00
C LYS A 83 20.45 -3.17 -5.81
N ASN A 84 21.34 -2.30 -5.35
CA ASN A 84 22.56 -1.94 -6.07
C ASN A 84 23.54 -3.12 -6.21
N ARG A 85 23.50 -4.10 -5.30
CA ARG A 85 24.36 -5.29 -5.37
C ARG A 85 23.87 -6.33 -6.36
N TYR A 86 22.56 -6.54 -6.47
CA TYR A 86 21.97 -7.67 -7.21
C TYR A 86 21.24 -7.27 -8.49
N TRP A 87 20.76 -6.04 -8.59
CA TRP A 87 20.00 -5.50 -9.72
C TRP A 87 20.61 -4.18 -10.19
N PRO A 88 21.81 -4.20 -10.81
CA PRO A 88 22.37 -3.00 -11.43
C PRO A 88 21.48 -2.47 -12.56
N ASP A 89 20.66 -3.32 -13.16
CA ASP A 89 19.70 -3.06 -14.23
C ASP A 89 18.26 -2.85 -13.70
N TRP A 90 18.08 -2.47 -12.43
CA TRP A 90 16.76 -2.35 -11.79
C TRP A 90 15.75 -1.52 -12.61
N GLY A 91 16.20 -0.43 -13.22
CA GLY A 91 15.36 0.42 -14.07
C GLY A 91 14.79 -0.33 -15.26
N ASP A 92 15.64 -1.05 -15.99
CA ASP A 92 15.24 -1.87 -17.12
C ASP A 92 14.35 -3.02 -16.66
N ALA A 93 14.70 -3.71 -15.56
CA ALA A 93 13.94 -4.84 -15.04
C ALA A 93 12.50 -4.46 -14.62
N THR A 94 12.30 -3.23 -14.14
CA THR A 94 10.99 -2.75 -13.66
C THR A 94 10.15 -2.05 -14.73
N THR A 95 10.76 -1.58 -15.82
CA THR A 95 10.07 -0.81 -16.87
C THR A 95 9.95 -1.53 -18.22
N LYS A 96 10.81 -2.53 -18.50
CA LYS A 96 10.84 -3.22 -19.80
C LYS A 96 9.55 -3.97 -20.16
N PHE A 97 8.75 -4.32 -19.15
CA PHE A 97 7.47 -5.02 -19.31
C PHE A 97 6.27 -4.19 -18.85
N THR A 98 6.42 -2.86 -18.68
CA THR A 98 5.27 -2.01 -18.36
C THR A 98 4.28 -2.11 -19.51
N MET A 99 3.13 -2.74 -19.27
CA MET A 99 2.03 -2.70 -20.23
C MET A 99 1.44 -1.30 -20.20
N ASP A 100 1.50 -0.59 -21.33
CA ASP A 100 0.67 0.58 -21.62
C ASP A 100 -0.81 0.15 -21.69
N SER A 101 -1.33 -0.27 -20.55
CA SER A 101 -2.69 -0.76 -20.42
C SER A 101 -3.60 0.46 -20.49
N ASN A 102 -4.16 0.70 -21.67
CA ASN A 102 -5.10 1.79 -21.96
C ASN A 102 -6.49 1.48 -21.34
N TRP A 103 -6.53 0.92 -20.13
CA TRP A 103 -7.73 0.43 -19.43
C TRP A 103 -8.74 1.55 -19.13
N ARG A 104 -8.28 2.82 -19.18
CA ARG A 104 -9.15 4.00 -19.09
C ARG A 104 -9.92 4.33 -20.38
N LYS A 105 -9.68 3.64 -21.49
CA LYS A 105 -10.55 3.76 -22.68
C LYS A 105 -11.88 3.06 -22.38
N ARG A 106 -12.77 3.78 -21.71
CA ARG A 106 -14.18 3.41 -21.56
C ARG A 106 -14.77 3.19 -22.96
N PRO A 107 -15.49 2.09 -23.23
CA PRO A 107 -16.19 1.90 -24.50
C PRO A 107 -17.15 3.07 -24.76
N LYS A 108 -17.21 3.57 -26.00
CA LYS A 108 -18.23 4.56 -26.39
C LYS A 108 -19.62 3.95 -26.14
N GLY A 109 -20.38 4.51 -25.18
CA GLY A 109 -21.76 4.09 -24.87
C GLY A 109 -22.07 3.75 -23.41
N TYR A 110 -21.12 3.86 -22.48
CA TYR A 110 -21.40 3.62 -21.06
C TYR A 110 -22.04 4.85 -20.36
N ASN A 111 -23.34 4.76 -20.06
CA ASN A 111 -24.07 5.75 -19.25
C ASN A 111 -24.16 5.25 -17.79
N SER A 112 -23.44 5.88 -16.87
CA SER A 112 -23.60 5.61 -15.43
C SER A 112 -24.84 6.34 -14.89
N ILE A 113 -25.90 5.59 -14.59
CA ILE A 113 -27.06 6.09 -13.84
C ILE A 113 -26.67 6.15 -12.36
N THR A 114 -25.99 7.20 -11.92
CA THR A 114 -25.97 7.67 -10.51
C THR A 114 -25.35 9.05 -10.47
N ASN A 115 -26.18 10.10 -10.58
CA ASN A 115 -25.91 11.41 -9.99
C ASN A 115 -27.24 12.18 -9.98
N SER A 116 -28.13 11.79 -9.08
CA SER A 116 -29.35 12.55 -8.78
C SER A 116 -29.71 12.43 -7.30
N LEU A 117 -28.73 12.55 -6.42
CA LEU A 117 -28.94 12.70 -4.98
C LEU A 117 -27.79 13.58 -4.47
N ASN A 118 -27.90 14.89 -4.65
CA ASN A 118 -27.27 15.94 -3.82
C ASN A 118 -27.62 17.32 -4.37
N ASP A 119 -28.91 17.63 -4.50
CA ASP A 119 -29.37 19.01 -4.54
C ASP A 119 -30.46 19.17 -3.48
N VAL A 120 -30.03 19.58 -2.28
CA VAL A 120 -30.92 20.00 -1.20
C VAL A 120 -30.80 21.50 -1.06
N SER A 121 -31.82 22.23 -1.50
CA SER A 121 -32.17 23.53 -0.93
C SER A 121 -33.69 23.77 -0.89
N THR A 122 -34.24 23.65 0.34
CA THR A 122 -35.46 24.30 0.89
C THR A 122 -36.88 23.97 0.38
N PRO A 123 -37.95 24.17 1.18
CA PRO A 123 -38.21 23.75 2.57
C PRO A 123 -39.52 22.92 2.74
N ARG A 124 -39.61 22.20 3.87
CA ARG A 124 -40.76 21.38 4.33
C ARG A 124 -42.10 22.12 4.32
N LYS A 125 -43.15 21.47 3.80
CA LYS A 125 -44.51 21.56 4.36
C LYS A 125 -44.89 20.20 4.96
N SER A 126 -45.30 20.21 6.22
CA SER A 126 -45.78 19.06 7.00
C SER A 126 -47.24 18.70 6.66
N PRO A 127 -47.66 17.45 6.95
CA PRO A 127 -48.86 16.84 6.39
C PRO A 127 -50.07 16.93 7.33
N THR A 128 -51.27 17.07 6.75
CA THR A 128 -52.58 16.83 7.40
C THR A 128 -53.49 16.23 6.33
N GLU A 129 -53.66 14.92 6.30
CA GLU A 129 -54.74 14.14 6.94
C GLU A 129 -56.07 14.11 6.16
N HIS A 130 -56.35 12.90 5.66
CA HIS A 130 -57.63 12.17 5.59
C HIS A 130 -58.85 12.66 4.76
N SER A 131 -59.32 11.68 3.98
CA SER A 131 -60.71 11.30 3.67
C SER A 131 -61.46 12.00 2.54
N SER A 132 -62.29 11.16 1.90
CA SER A 132 -63.45 11.48 1.07
C SER A 132 -64.37 12.53 1.68
#